data_AF-A0A955CBW9-F1
#
_entry.id   AF-A0A955CBW9-F1
#
_cell.length_a   1.000
_cell.length_b   1.000
_cell.length_c   1.000
_cell.angle_alpha   90.00
_cell.angle_beta   90.00
_cell.angle_gamma   90.00
#
_symmetry.space_group_name_H-M   'P 1'
#
loop_
_entity.id
_entity.type
_entity.pdbx_description
1 polymer ?
#
loop_
_entity_poly.entity_id
_entity_poly.type
_entity_poly.pdbx_seq_one_letter_code
_entity_poly.pdbx_strand_id
1 'polypeptide(L)'
;YADSRYLDVAEVALYNNCLAGIGLDGASFFYPNPLAADDGHAPRSAWFGCACCPSNLARLIPQISGYMYASDDHRLFCGLYGNNSADLNVDNVKVHVDQITDYPFDGVIDLDIKPQRPTEFELTLRIPSWAQSQFVPGELYHFSRPSADWRLTVNGEPVQAKLDRGFAVIRREWKAGDRVRLELPMDVRANTCIDKVEADRHRVAITRGPLLYSAEGIDNGGNVERFYFDGNPDTTRAIVSRMEAGPLAGLPGVELPAHEKTLKATQVRTLKLIPYFAWSNRDRGSMATWIPTDANLARIDFGARENLKFAGVSASHTYEGDTVDAIRMKHTPSSSFDTSIRRWTGWPQRGRPQWVEIDLGKAMRIKSVGVYFYDDHGGVQVPKSWRLSTPDNEYWKPVDIYNTDSCSVL
;
A
#
# COMPACT_ATOMS: atom_id res chain seq x y z
N TYR A 1 4.93 32.85 -3.66
CA TYR A 1 4.32 32.17 -4.81
C TYR A 1 5.10 30.90 -5.16
N ALA A 2 6.42 30.99 -5.39
CA ALA A 2 7.30 29.82 -5.54
C ALA A 2 7.81 29.32 -4.17
N ASP A 3 7.05 28.42 -3.53
CA ASP A 3 7.45 27.73 -2.30
C ASP A 3 7.34 26.23 -2.53
N SER A 4 8.44 25.51 -2.34
CA SER A 4 8.52 24.10 -2.71
C SER A 4 7.61 23.21 -1.87
N ARG A 5 7.18 23.68 -0.69
CA ARG A 5 6.33 22.91 0.23
C ARG A 5 5.03 22.44 -0.42
N TYR A 6 4.50 23.18 -1.39
CA TYR A 6 3.30 22.79 -2.12
C TYR A 6 3.57 21.62 -3.08
N LEU A 7 4.76 21.59 -3.69
CA LEU A 7 5.20 20.48 -4.53
C LEU A 7 5.57 19.25 -3.69
N ASP A 8 6.05 19.42 -2.46
CA ASP A 8 6.30 18.28 -1.55
C ASP A 8 5.00 17.52 -1.26
N VAL A 9 3.92 18.24 -0.95
CA VAL A 9 2.60 17.63 -0.74
C VAL A 9 2.07 17.01 -2.04
N ALA A 10 2.23 17.69 -3.17
CA ALA A 10 1.80 17.16 -4.48
C ALA A 10 2.56 15.89 -4.86
N GLU A 11 3.88 15.86 -4.68
CA GLU A 11 4.75 14.70 -4.96
C GLU A 11 4.33 13.49 -4.13
N VAL A 12 4.16 13.66 -2.81
CA VAL A 12 3.73 12.58 -1.93
C VAL A 12 2.32 12.09 -2.30
N ALA A 13 1.40 12.98 -2.67
CA ALA A 13 0.07 12.57 -3.13
C ALA A 13 0.14 11.79 -4.46
N LEU A 14 0.92 12.27 -5.43
CA LEU A 14 1.09 11.67 -6.75
C LEU A 14 1.69 10.26 -6.63
N TYR A 15 2.82 10.10 -5.95
CA TYR A 15 3.51 8.82 -5.86
C TYR A 15 2.85 7.80 -4.93
N ASN A 16 1.95 8.23 -4.03
CA ASN A 16 1.30 7.33 -3.08
C ASN A 16 -0.19 7.18 -3.39
N ASN A 17 -1.03 8.12 -2.94
CA ASN A 17 -2.48 7.94 -2.99
C ASN A 17 -3.03 7.90 -4.43
N CYS A 18 -2.53 8.75 -5.33
CA CYS A 18 -2.99 8.77 -6.72
C CYS A 18 -2.62 7.47 -7.44
N LEU A 19 -1.36 7.01 -7.33
CA LEU A 19 -0.94 5.75 -7.93
C LEU A 19 -1.56 4.52 -7.25
N ALA A 20 -1.81 4.55 -5.94
CA ALA A 20 -2.55 3.47 -5.28
C ALA A 20 -3.95 3.27 -5.87
N GLY A 21 -4.56 4.37 -6.37
CA GLY A 21 -5.87 4.38 -7.01
C GLY A 21 -5.99 3.60 -8.31
N ILE A 22 -4.88 3.23 -8.96
CA ILE A 22 -4.86 2.47 -10.22
C ILE A 22 -3.94 1.26 -10.09
N GLY A 23 -4.32 0.12 -10.66
CA GLY A 23 -3.47 -1.06 -10.74
C GLY A 23 -2.28 -0.80 -11.66
N LEU A 24 -1.20 -1.55 -11.47
CA LEU A 24 -0.04 -1.50 -12.37
C LEU A 24 -0.38 -2.01 -13.77
N ASP A 25 -1.52 -2.71 -13.90
CA ASP A 25 -2.14 -3.08 -15.17
C ASP A 25 -2.75 -1.89 -15.94
N GLY A 26 -2.93 -0.73 -15.29
CA GLY A 26 -3.59 0.45 -15.86
C GLY A 26 -5.10 0.29 -16.09
N ALA A 27 -5.70 -0.80 -15.61
CA ALA A 27 -7.07 -1.21 -15.96
C ALA A 27 -7.98 -1.44 -14.75
N SER A 28 -7.43 -1.51 -13.55
CA SER A 28 -8.17 -1.71 -12.30
C SER A 28 -8.02 -0.49 -11.38
N PHE A 29 -9.07 -0.13 -10.63
CA PHE A 29 -9.12 1.09 -9.84
C PHE A 29 -9.63 0.86 -8.42
N PHE A 30 -9.18 1.69 -7.50
CA PHE A 30 -9.82 1.88 -6.19
C PHE A 30 -10.71 3.12 -6.20
N TYR A 31 -11.80 3.06 -5.43
CA TYR A 31 -12.57 4.25 -5.08
C TYR A 31 -12.09 4.80 -3.73
N PRO A 32 -12.18 4.05 -2.61
CA PRO A 32 -11.44 4.37 -1.39
C PRO A 32 -10.01 3.82 -1.44
N ASN A 33 -9.06 4.57 -0.91
CA ASN A 33 -7.67 4.15 -0.71
C ASN A 33 -7.39 3.99 0.79
N PRO A 34 -7.61 2.80 1.37
CA PRO A 34 -7.35 2.58 2.79
C PRO A 34 -5.85 2.57 3.11
N LEU A 35 -5.50 2.91 4.36
CA LEU A 35 -4.15 2.77 4.92
C LEU A 35 -3.97 1.46 5.72
N ALA A 36 -5.06 0.75 5.96
CA ALA A 36 -5.07 -0.59 6.52
C ALA A 36 -6.25 -1.40 5.93
N ALA A 37 -6.03 -2.67 5.68
CA ALA A 37 -7.01 -3.60 5.13
C ALA A 37 -6.87 -4.94 5.85
N ASP A 38 -7.99 -5.59 6.16
CA ASP A 38 -8.02 -6.96 6.68
C ASP A 38 -8.10 -7.98 5.53
N ASP A 39 -7.97 -9.26 5.90
CA ASP A 39 -8.13 -10.38 4.96
C ASP A 39 -9.60 -10.45 4.51
N GLY A 40 -9.92 -9.75 3.43
CA GLY A 40 -11.29 -9.61 2.94
C GLY A 40 -11.59 -8.30 2.21
N HIS A 41 -10.70 -7.31 2.32
CA HIS A 41 -10.85 -6.06 1.57
C HIS A 41 -11.00 -6.32 0.07
N ALA A 42 -11.99 -5.66 -0.54
CA ALA A 42 -12.25 -5.81 -1.96
C ALA A 42 -11.02 -5.33 -2.76
N PRO A 43 -10.57 -6.08 -3.78
CA PRO A 43 -9.49 -5.62 -4.64
C PRO A 43 -9.96 -4.45 -5.51
N ARG A 44 -9.02 -3.88 -6.26
CA ARG A 44 -9.34 -2.95 -7.33
C ARG A 44 -10.37 -3.54 -8.30
N SER A 45 -11.23 -2.68 -8.83
CA SER A 45 -12.30 -3.03 -9.77
C SER A 45 -12.08 -2.30 -11.09
N ALA A 46 -12.45 -2.91 -12.21
CA ALA A 46 -12.31 -2.27 -13.52
C ALA A 46 -13.16 -1.00 -13.65
N TRP A 47 -14.33 -0.97 -13.00
CA TRP A 47 -15.26 0.15 -13.05
C TRP A 47 -16.21 0.18 -11.85
N PHE A 48 -16.89 1.32 -11.67
CA PHE A 48 -17.88 1.54 -10.61
C PHE A 48 -19.14 2.16 -11.19
N GLY A 49 -20.30 1.97 -10.52
CA GLY A 49 -21.52 2.70 -10.90
C GLY A 49 -21.34 4.22 -10.85
N CYS A 50 -20.58 4.72 -9.88
CA CYS A 50 -20.07 6.09 -9.83
C CYS A 50 -18.58 6.10 -10.22
N ALA A 51 -18.27 6.38 -11.49
CA ALA A 51 -16.92 6.22 -12.04
C ALA A 51 -16.08 7.51 -12.08
N CYS A 52 -16.12 8.30 -11.00
CA CYS A 52 -15.29 9.50 -10.92
C CYS A 52 -13.79 9.17 -10.80
N CYS A 53 -13.40 8.11 -10.07
CA CYS A 53 -11.99 7.79 -9.86
C CYS A 53 -11.25 7.39 -11.15
N PRO A 54 -11.76 6.44 -11.96
CA PRO A 54 -11.10 6.06 -13.21
C PRO A 54 -10.92 7.23 -14.18
N SER A 55 -11.98 8.02 -14.39
CA SER A 55 -11.95 9.17 -15.30
C SER A 55 -11.04 10.30 -14.80
N ASN A 56 -10.96 10.51 -13.48
CA ASN A 56 -10.09 11.51 -12.87
C ASN A 56 -8.60 11.14 -12.97
N LEU A 57 -8.26 9.85 -12.78
CA LEU A 57 -6.89 9.37 -12.95
C LEU A 57 -6.46 9.41 -14.43
N ALA A 58 -7.36 9.06 -15.35
CA ALA A 58 -7.11 9.12 -16.79
C ALA A 58 -6.76 10.53 -17.29
N ARG A 59 -7.28 11.59 -16.66
CA ARG A 59 -6.88 12.98 -16.98
C ARG A 59 -5.63 13.45 -16.23
N LEU A 60 -5.39 12.96 -15.01
CA LEU A 60 -4.29 13.42 -14.17
C LEU A 60 -2.94 12.89 -14.66
N ILE A 61 -2.83 11.60 -14.94
CA ILE A 61 -1.56 10.95 -15.29
C ILE A 61 -0.91 11.63 -16.52
N PRO A 62 -1.63 11.91 -17.62
CA PRO A 62 -1.05 12.60 -18.77
C PRO A 62 -0.62 14.05 -18.50
N GLN A 63 -1.13 14.69 -17.45
CA GLN A 63 -0.80 16.08 -17.10
C GLN A 63 0.49 16.19 -16.27
N ILE A 64 1.05 15.09 -15.78
CA ILE A 64 2.19 15.11 -14.84
C ILE A 64 3.40 15.87 -15.41
N SER A 65 3.67 15.73 -16.70
CA SER A 65 4.77 16.42 -17.38
C SER A 65 4.68 17.96 -17.26
N GLY A 66 3.46 18.50 -17.20
CA GLY A 66 3.20 19.93 -17.04
C GLY A 66 3.54 20.49 -15.66
N TYR A 67 3.80 19.64 -14.66
CA TYR A 67 4.19 20.06 -13.31
C TYR A 67 5.70 19.93 -13.04
N MET A 68 6.48 19.40 -14.00
CA MET A 68 7.91 19.16 -13.79
C MET A 68 8.74 20.44 -13.74
N TYR A 69 8.38 21.43 -14.55
CA TYR A 69 9.11 22.67 -14.69
C TYR A 69 8.19 23.89 -14.66
N ALA A 70 8.78 25.02 -14.27
CA ALA A 70 8.23 26.35 -14.53
C ALA A 70 9.39 27.28 -14.89
N SER A 71 9.10 28.40 -15.55
CA SER A 71 10.11 29.44 -15.79
C SER A 71 9.50 30.83 -15.72
N ASP A 72 10.36 31.80 -15.45
CA ASP A 72 10.10 33.22 -15.63
C ASP A 72 11.28 33.87 -16.37
N ASP A 73 11.34 35.20 -16.40
CA ASP A 73 12.37 35.94 -17.13
C ASP A 73 13.80 35.69 -16.61
N HIS A 74 13.98 35.17 -15.39
CA HIS A 74 15.31 35.01 -14.80
C HIS A 74 15.54 33.63 -14.17
N ARG A 75 14.49 32.83 -14.00
CA ARG A 75 14.56 31.55 -13.29
C ARG A 75 14.01 30.40 -14.13
N LEU A 76 14.69 29.28 -14.01
CA LEU A 76 14.21 27.97 -14.38
C LEU A 76 13.96 27.15 -13.11
N PHE A 77 12.71 26.76 -12.89
CA PHE A 77 12.30 25.92 -11.77
C PHE A 77 12.24 24.46 -12.21
N CYS A 78 13.01 23.61 -11.53
CA CYS A 78 12.87 22.15 -11.58
C CYS A 78 12.09 21.71 -10.33
N GLY A 79 10.79 21.51 -10.52
CA GLY A 79 9.83 21.23 -9.45
C GLY A 79 9.68 19.75 -9.14
N LEU A 80 9.65 18.89 -10.15
CA LEU A 80 9.58 17.43 -9.98
C LEU A 80 10.73 16.75 -10.71
N TYR A 81 11.09 15.56 -10.22
CA TYR A 81 12.20 14.77 -10.74
C TYR A 81 11.70 13.50 -11.42
N GLY A 82 12.30 13.18 -12.56
CA GLY A 82 11.99 11.99 -13.34
C GLY A 82 12.75 12.00 -14.64
N ASN A 83 13.02 10.83 -15.22
CA ASN A 83 13.75 10.74 -16.49
C ASN A 83 12.92 11.39 -17.61
N ASN A 84 13.39 12.52 -18.16
CA ASN A 84 12.66 13.28 -19.16
C ASN A 84 13.58 14.23 -19.95
N SER A 85 13.03 14.81 -21.03
CA SER A 85 13.64 15.88 -21.80
C SER A 85 12.61 16.98 -22.05
N ALA A 86 13.02 18.25 -21.95
CA ALA A 86 12.13 19.40 -22.07
C ALA A 86 12.81 20.59 -22.76
N ASP A 87 12.06 21.26 -23.63
CA ASP A 87 12.40 22.57 -24.19
C ASP A 87 11.64 23.66 -23.45
N LEU A 88 12.38 24.54 -22.77
CA LEU A 88 11.86 25.59 -21.91
C LEU A 88 12.31 26.96 -22.44
N ASN A 89 11.71 28.03 -21.97
CA ASN A 89 12.09 29.39 -22.34
C ASN A 89 12.41 30.20 -21.09
N VAL A 90 13.60 30.80 -21.05
CA VAL A 90 14.08 31.67 -19.97
C VAL A 90 14.67 32.92 -20.62
N ASP A 91 14.19 34.11 -20.26
CA ASP A 91 14.59 35.38 -20.89
C ASP A 91 14.56 35.37 -22.44
N ASN A 92 13.50 34.81 -23.04
CA ASN A 92 13.40 34.61 -24.49
C ASN A 92 14.52 33.75 -25.13
N VAL A 93 15.26 33.00 -24.32
CA VAL A 93 16.22 32.00 -24.77
C VAL A 93 15.64 30.60 -24.56
N LYS A 94 15.62 29.82 -25.64
CA LYS A 94 15.29 28.40 -25.56
C LYS A 94 16.38 27.67 -24.78
N VAL A 95 15.96 26.93 -23.76
CA VAL A 95 16.82 26.10 -22.93
C VAL A 95 16.32 24.67 -22.97
N HIS A 96 17.11 23.79 -23.56
CA HIS A 96 16.86 22.37 -23.53
C HIS A 96 17.45 21.76 -22.26
N VAL A 97 16.67 20.91 -21.58
CA VAL A 97 17.06 20.23 -20.35
C VAL A 97 16.77 18.74 -20.46
N ASP A 98 17.78 17.92 -20.25
CA ASP A 98 17.61 16.47 -20.05
C ASP A 98 17.79 16.15 -18.56
N GLN A 99 16.79 15.51 -17.94
CA GLN A 99 16.94 14.87 -16.63
C GLN A 99 17.19 13.38 -16.80
N ILE A 100 18.29 12.90 -16.23
CA ILE A 100 18.68 11.50 -16.24
C ILE A 100 18.70 11.04 -14.79
N THR A 101 17.75 10.18 -14.44
CA THR A 101 17.57 9.69 -13.07
C THR A 101 16.74 8.42 -13.06
N ASP A 102 16.87 7.64 -11.97
CA ASP A 102 15.98 6.54 -11.61
C ASP A 102 15.01 6.94 -10.47
N TYR A 103 14.85 8.24 -10.24
CA TYR A 103 13.82 8.80 -9.35
C TYR A 103 12.42 8.25 -9.73
N PRO A 104 11.59 7.80 -8.77
CA PRO A 104 11.69 7.98 -7.31
C PRO A 104 12.47 6.88 -6.55
N PHE A 105 13.11 5.94 -7.25
CA PHE A 105 13.79 4.80 -6.63
C PHE A 105 15.25 5.09 -6.26
N ASP A 106 15.85 6.08 -6.89
CA ASP A 106 17.18 6.60 -6.56
C ASP A 106 17.18 8.13 -6.42
N GLY A 107 18.12 8.65 -5.64
CA GLY A 107 18.23 10.07 -5.30
C GLY A 107 19.21 10.87 -6.16
N VAL A 108 19.88 10.25 -7.13
CA VAL A 108 20.79 10.94 -8.05
C VAL A 108 20.00 11.49 -9.23
N ILE A 109 20.05 12.81 -9.43
CA ILE A 109 19.46 13.51 -10.55
C ILE A 109 20.56 14.25 -11.30
N ASP A 110 20.84 13.80 -12.53
CA ASP A 110 21.70 14.50 -13.46
C ASP A 110 20.86 15.37 -14.40
N LEU A 111 21.19 16.65 -14.53
CA LEU A 111 20.60 17.58 -15.47
C LEU A 111 21.65 18.04 -16.48
N ASP A 112 21.43 17.79 -17.76
CA ASP A 112 22.19 18.39 -18.85
C ASP A 112 21.49 19.68 -19.30
N ILE A 113 22.16 20.83 -19.16
CA ILE A 113 21.60 22.15 -19.47
C ILE A 113 22.16 22.63 -20.82
N LYS A 114 21.26 22.93 -21.77
CA LYS A 114 21.60 23.28 -23.15
C LYS A 114 20.84 24.52 -23.62
N PRO A 115 21.25 25.74 -23.19
CA PRO A 115 20.68 26.96 -23.72
C PRO A 115 21.14 27.17 -25.17
N GLN A 116 20.27 27.76 -26.00
CA GLN A 116 20.55 28.05 -27.43
C GLN A 116 21.77 28.95 -27.62
N ARG A 117 22.04 29.83 -26.65
CA ARG A 117 23.23 30.69 -26.56
C ARG A 117 23.62 30.84 -25.09
N PRO A 118 24.89 31.14 -24.76
CA PRO A 118 25.29 31.46 -23.39
C PRO A 118 24.36 32.51 -22.79
N THR A 119 23.77 32.20 -21.64
CA THR A 119 22.73 33.02 -21.00
C THR A 119 22.85 32.92 -19.49
N GLU A 120 22.83 34.06 -18.79
CA GLU A 120 22.75 34.09 -17.34
C GLU A 120 21.30 33.87 -16.89
N PHE A 121 21.09 32.86 -16.05
CA PHE A 121 19.83 32.66 -15.34
C PHE A 121 20.03 31.85 -14.06
N GLU A 122 19.00 31.85 -13.21
CA GLU A 122 18.94 31.08 -11.98
C GLU A 122 18.31 29.71 -12.26
N LEU A 123 19.09 28.63 -12.09
CA LEU A 123 18.53 27.28 -12.01
C LEU A 123 18.11 27.03 -10.56
N THR A 124 16.83 26.72 -10.35
CA THR A 124 16.24 26.52 -9.03
C THR A 124 15.75 25.08 -8.90
N LEU A 125 16.39 24.32 -8.01
CA LEU A 125 16.14 22.89 -7.82
C LEU A 125 15.39 22.69 -6.51
N ARG A 126 14.22 22.03 -6.52
CA ARG A 126 13.51 21.72 -5.28
C ARG A 126 14.36 20.79 -4.40
N ILE A 127 14.58 21.18 -3.15
CA ILE A 127 15.09 20.26 -2.14
C ILE A 127 13.89 19.78 -1.33
N PRO A 128 13.45 18.51 -1.50
CA PRO A 128 12.23 18.04 -0.87
C PRO A 128 12.33 18.03 0.65
N SER A 129 11.23 18.22 1.37
CA SER A 129 11.25 18.14 2.83
C SER A 129 11.72 16.78 3.34
N TRP A 130 11.36 15.68 2.64
CA TRP A 130 11.73 14.31 3.02
C TRP A 130 13.23 14.05 2.93
N ALA A 131 13.95 14.82 2.10
CA ALA A 131 15.40 14.79 1.98
C ALA A 131 16.10 15.61 3.09
N GLN A 132 15.32 16.27 3.95
CA GLN A 132 15.79 17.15 5.02
C GLN A 132 15.36 16.61 6.39
N SER A 133 14.23 17.08 6.94
CA SER A 133 13.84 16.82 8.33
C SER A 133 12.49 16.14 8.51
N GLN A 134 11.64 16.07 7.47
CA GLN A 134 10.26 15.57 7.62
C GLN A 134 9.66 15.10 6.29
N PHE A 135 8.83 14.06 6.33
CA PHE A 135 8.26 13.45 5.12
C PHE A 135 7.39 14.40 4.29
N VAL A 136 6.56 15.21 4.95
CA VAL A 136 5.80 16.31 4.33
C VAL A 136 5.90 17.57 5.20
N PRO A 137 5.76 18.77 4.61
CA PRO A 137 5.83 20.02 5.37
C PRO A 137 4.77 20.15 6.47
N GLY A 138 5.19 20.59 7.65
CA GLY A 138 4.32 20.93 8.79
C GLY A 138 4.57 20.03 10.00
N GLU A 139 3.77 20.20 11.05
CA GLU A 139 3.97 19.52 12.33
C GLU A 139 3.33 18.12 12.39
N LEU A 140 2.60 17.69 11.35
CA LEU A 140 1.77 16.49 11.43
C LEU A 140 2.61 15.21 11.62
N TYR A 141 3.77 15.13 10.96
CA TYR A 141 4.64 13.95 10.98
C TYR A 141 6.08 14.31 11.30
N HIS A 142 6.75 13.42 12.04
CA HIS A 142 8.14 13.61 12.45
C HIS A 142 8.97 12.38 12.11
N PHE A 143 10.14 12.59 11.52
CA PHE A 143 11.14 11.53 11.43
C PHE A 143 11.67 11.18 12.81
N SER A 144 11.90 9.89 13.05
CA SER A 144 12.56 9.43 14.27
C SER A 144 14.05 9.82 14.34
N ARG A 145 14.65 10.22 13.22
CA ARG A 145 16.05 10.66 13.11
C ARG A 145 16.23 11.67 11.96
N PRO A 146 17.24 12.55 12.02
CA PRO A 146 17.55 13.49 10.94
C PRO A 146 18.01 12.77 9.67
N SER A 147 17.86 13.44 8.52
CA SER A 147 18.43 12.99 7.25
C SER A 147 19.90 13.38 7.13
N ALA A 148 20.65 12.64 6.30
CA ALA A 148 21.92 13.14 5.78
C ALA A 148 21.68 14.39 4.92
N ASP A 149 22.74 15.16 4.67
CA ASP A 149 22.66 16.33 3.80
C ASP A 149 22.58 15.93 2.32
N TRP A 150 21.85 16.71 1.54
CA TRP A 150 21.87 16.64 0.07
C TRP A 150 23.18 17.24 -0.46
N ARG A 151 23.55 16.87 -1.69
CA ARG A 151 24.75 17.39 -2.36
C ARG A 151 24.41 17.92 -3.74
N LEU A 152 25.15 18.92 -4.17
CA LEU A 152 24.97 19.56 -5.45
C LEU A 152 26.33 19.87 -6.06
N THR A 153 26.51 19.47 -7.32
CA THR A 153 27.69 19.81 -8.10
C THR A 153 27.28 20.40 -9.43
N VAL A 154 28.13 21.28 -9.97
CA VAL A 154 28.00 21.79 -11.33
C VAL A 154 29.31 21.55 -12.06
N ASN A 155 29.27 20.83 -13.18
CA ASN A 155 30.44 20.38 -13.92
C ASN A 155 31.45 19.61 -13.05
N GLY A 156 30.97 18.84 -12.08
CA GLY A 156 31.79 18.06 -11.15
C GLY A 156 32.28 18.83 -9.92
N GLU A 157 32.15 20.16 -9.89
CA GLU A 157 32.58 20.99 -8.77
C GLU A 157 31.45 21.19 -7.75
N PRO A 158 31.69 20.96 -6.44
CA PRO A 158 30.69 21.19 -5.39
C PRO A 158 30.20 22.64 -5.34
N VAL A 159 28.89 22.82 -5.22
CA VAL A 159 28.24 24.13 -5.09
C VAL A 159 27.45 24.20 -3.80
N GLN A 160 27.74 25.20 -2.97
CA GLN A 160 26.89 25.55 -1.83
C GLN A 160 25.79 26.51 -2.29
N ALA A 161 24.62 25.98 -2.59
CA ALA A 161 23.46 26.77 -2.98
C ALA A 161 22.66 27.22 -1.76
N LYS A 162 22.23 28.48 -1.75
CA LYS A 162 21.30 28.99 -0.74
C LYS A 162 19.90 28.42 -1.02
N LEU A 163 19.23 27.98 0.04
CA LEU A 163 17.80 27.65 -0.03
C LEU A 163 16.96 28.94 0.00
N ASP A 164 16.13 29.14 -1.02
CA ASP A 164 15.02 30.10 -1.01
C ASP A 164 13.69 29.32 -1.09
N ARG A 165 12.92 29.35 0.01
CA ARG A 165 11.62 28.64 0.13
C ARG A 165 11.67 27.20 -0.39
N GLY A 166 12.71 26.48 0.03
CA GLY A 166 12.95 25.07 -0.27
C GLY A 166 13.47 24.76 -1.69
N PHE A 167 13.90 25.78 -2.43
CA PHE A 167 14.67 25.61 -3.67
C PHE A 167 16.14 25.97 -3.46
N ALA A 168 17.05 25.10 -3.88
CA ALA A 168 18.47 25.42 -4.03
C ALA A 168 18.66 26.26 -5.30
N VAL A 169 19.20 27.48 -5.13
CA VAL A 169 19.34 28.46 -6.23
C VAL A 169 20.78 28.53 -6.72
N ILE A 170 20.98 28.32 -8.02
CA ILE A 170 22.27 28.43 -8.71
C ILE A 170 22.17 29.52 -9.77
N ARG A 171 22.82 30.66 -9.53
CA ARG A 171 22.92 31.74 -10.51
C ARG A 171 24.27 31.69 -11.22
N ARG A 172 24.26 31.56 -12.54
CA ARG A 172 25.47 31.63 -13.38
C ARG A 172 25.11 31.85 -14.84
N GLU A 173 26.12 32.14 -15.64
CA GLU A 173 26.04 31.94 -17.08
C GLU A 173 26.06 30.43 -17.38
N TRP A 174 25.03 29.97 -18.09
CA TRP A 174 24.89 28.60 -18.55
C TRP A 174 25.25 28.51 -20.02
N LYS A 175 25.95 27.44 -20.41
CA LYS A 175 26.29 27.13 -21.81
C LYS A 175 25.93 25.67 -22.12
N ALA A 176 25.82 25.36 -23.42
CA ALA A 176 25.50 24.02 -23.85
C ALA A 176 26.52 23.00 -23.33
N GLY A 177 26.02 21.97 -22.65
CA GLY A 177 26.82 20.89 -22.07
C GLY A 177 27.20 21.11 -20.61
N ASP A 178 26.77 22.21 -19.97
CA ASP A 178 26.86 22.33 -18.52
C ASP A 178 26.00 21.24 -17.86
N ARG A 179 26.55 20.61 -16.81
CA ARG A 179 25.93 19.52 -16.07
C ARG A 179 25.70 19.89 -14.63
N VAL A 180 24.53 19.56 -14.11
CA VAL A 180 24.19 19.72 -12.71
C VAL A 180 23.85 18.35 -12.15
N ARG A 181 24.48 17.96 -11.05
CA ARG A 181 24.13 16.74 -10.32
C ARG A 181 23.61 17.11 -8.95
N LEU A 182 22.38 16.71 -8.68
CA LEU A 182 21.75 16.77 -7.36
C LEU A 182 21.70 15.35 -6.78
N GLU A 183 22.19 15.18 -5.57
CA GLU A 183 22.10 13.93 -4.82
C GLU A 183 21.23 14.14 -3.59
N LEU A 184 20.07 13.49 -3.57
CA LEU A 184 19.13 13.50 -2.46
C LEU A 184 19.29 12.21 -1.63
N PRO A 185 19.38 12.30 -0.30
CA PRO A 185 19.49 11.13 0.57
C PRO A 185 18.21 10.29 0.56
N MET A 186 18.30 9.03 0.10
CA MET A 186 17.17 8.08 -0.03
C MET A 186 17.22 6.98 1.03
N ASP A 187 17.46 7.34 2.28
CA ASP A 187 17.45 6.37 3.38
C ASP A 187 16.03 5.93 3.74
N VAL A 188 15.91 4.75 4.33
CA VAL A 188 14.66 4.33 4.98
C VAL A 188 14.43 5.13 6.27
N ARG A 189 13.22 5.65 6.44
CA ARG A 189 12.80 6.51 7.54
C ARG A 189 11.58 5.93 8.24
N ALA A 190 11.54 6.14 9.56
CA ALA A 190 10.37 5.90 10.39
C ALA A 190 9.70 7.24 10.71
N ASN A 191 8.39 7.29 10.53
CA ASN A 191 7.57 8.48 10.67
C ASN A 191 6.56 8.26 11.79
N THR A 192 6.56 9.17 12.75
CA THR A 192 5.55 9.24 13.82
C THR A 192 4.56 10.35 13.50
N CYS A 193 3.36 10.26 14.06
CA CYS A 193 2.31 11.27 13.94
C CYS A 193 2.14 12.01 15.28
N ILE A 194 1.60 13.23 15.26
CA ILE A 194 1.27 13.95 16.50
C ILE A 194 0.17 13.23 17.30
N ASP A 195 0.21 13.34 18.62
CA ASP A 195 -0.73 12.68 19.53
C ASP A 195 -2.21 13.08 19.34
N LYS A 196 -2.48 14.18 18.63
CA LYS A 196 -3.84 14.59 18.26
C LYS A 196 -4.50 13.63 17.27
N VAL A 197 -3.71 12.86 16.51
CA VAL A 197 -4.22 11.84 15.59
C VAL A 197 -4.32 10.51 16.33
N GLU A 198 -5.49 10.25 16.93
CA GLU A 198 -5.69 9.10 17.82
C GLU A 198 -5.41 7.74 17.15
N ALA A 199 -5.73 7.63 15.86
CA ALA A 199 -5.53 6.41 15.08
C ALA A 199 -4.06 5.98 14.97
N ASP A 200 -3.14 6.95 14.98
CA ASP A 200 -1.70 6.74 14.71
C ASP A 200 -0.85 6.74 16.00
N ARG A 201 -1.48 6.87 17.18
CA ARG A 201 -0.77 6.79 18.46
C ARG A 201 -0.07 5.43 18.60
N HIS A 202 1.19 5.46 19.02
CA HIS A 202 2.03 4.27 19.15
C HIS A 202 2.09 3.43 17.86
N ARG A 203 2.14 4.11 16.71
CA ARG A 203 2.37 3.51 15.41
C ARG A 203 3.42 4.30 14.65
N VAL A 204 4.05 3.64 13.69
CA VAL A 204 5.07 4.21 12.83
C VAL A 204 4.81 3.83 11.37
N ALA A 205 5.02 4.78 10.46
CA ALA A 205 4.99 4.55 9.02
C ALA A 205 6.40 4.55 8.45
N ILE A 206 6.69 3.64 7.53
CA ILE A 206 8.00 3.52 6.88
C ILE A 206 7.98 4.25 5.53
N THR A 207 8.96 5.09 5.28
CA THR A 207 9.12 5.80 4.01
C THR A 207 10.55 5.68 3.48
N ARG A 208 10.72 5.85 2.16
CA ARG A 208 12.02 6.02 1.51
C ARG A 208 11.84 6.97 0.33
N GLY A 209 12.53 8.10 0.37
CA GLY A 209 12.27 9.16 -0.61
C GLY A 209 10.84 9.70 -0.49
N PRO A 210 10.14 9.94 -1.62
CA PRO A 210 8.74 10.35 -1.62
C PRO A 210 7.77 9.17 -1.38
N LEU A 211 8.27 7.93 -1.24
CA LEU A 211 7.44 6.74 -1.19
C LEU A 211 7.11 6.35 0.26
N LEU A 212 5.81 6.22 0.55
CA LEU A 212 5.28 5.49 1.70
C LEU A 212 5.33 3.99 1.40
N TYR A 213 5.62 3.19 2.42
CA TYR A 213 5.66 1.75 2.33
C TYR A 213 4.52 1.10 3.12
N SER A 214 4.11 -0.08 2.69
CA SER A 214 3.10 -0.91 3.34
C SER A 214 3.55 -2.37 3.44
N ALA A 215 3.15 -3.05 4.50
CA ALA A 215 3.26 -4.50 4.58
C ALA A 215 2.05 -5.14 3.91
N GLU A 216 2.25 -6.13 3.04
CA GLU A 216 1.17 -6.96 2.50
C GLU A 216 1.25 -8.39 3.02
N GLY A 217 0.10 -9.03 3.23
CA GLY A 217 0.03 -10.37 3.80
C GLY A 217 0.70 -11.45 2.94
N ILE A 218 0.77 -11.27 1.62
CA ILE A 218 1.43 -12.23 0.71
C ILE A 218 2.94 -12.34 0.98
N ASP A 219 3.62 -11.23 1.33
CA ASP A 219 5.05 -11.23 1.61
C ASP A 219 5.38 -11.64 3.04
N ASN A 220 4.38 -11.51 3.91
CA ASN A 220 4.54 -11.68 5.35
C ASN A 220 3.84 -12.92 5.90
N GLY A 221 3.12 -13.69 5.09
CA GLY A 221 2.49 -14.97 5.47
C GLY A 221 1.17 -14.85 6.22
N GLY A 222 0.34 -13.84 5.94
CA GLY A 222 -0.99 -13.65 6.57
C GLY A 222 -1.19 -12.25 7.11
N ASN A 223 -2.08 -12.07 8.10
CA ASN A 223 -2.47 -10.76 8.64
C ASN A 223 -1.29 -9.93 9.15
N VAL A 224 -0.99 -8.80 8.50
CA VAL A 224 0.16 -7.95 8.84
C VAL A 224 0.00 -7.15 10.14
N GLU A 225 -1.23 -6.99 10.68
CA GLU A 225 -1.47 -6.28 11.95
C GLU A 225 -0.91 -7.02 13.18
N ARG A 226 -0.40 -8.25 13.00
CA ARG A 226 0.29 -9.02 14.04
C ARG A 226 1.75 -8.61 14.25
N PHE A 227 2.30 -7.82 13.33
CA PHE A 227 3.65 -7.30 13.45
C PHE A 227 3.66 -6.00 14.25
N TYR A 228 4.74 -5.78 15.00
CA TYR A 228 4.99 -4.54 15.71
C TYR A 228 6.49 -4.31 15.89
N PHE A 229 6.87 -3.08 16.19
CA PHE A 229 8.21 -2.70 16.65
C PHE A 229 8.19 -2.44 18.16
N ASP A 230 9.31 -2.64 18.85
CA ASP A 230 9.42 -2.23 20.25
C ASP A 230 9.91 -0.78 20.30
N GLY A 231 8.97 0.18 20.26
CA GLY A 231 9.26 1.59 20.05
C GLY A 231 9.59 1.95 18.59
N ASN A 232 10.38 3.00 18.39
CA ASN A 232 10.79 3.44 17.04
C ASN A 232 11.80 2.45 16.44
N PRO A 233 11.57 1.90 15.24
CA PRO A 233 12.49 0.96 14.63
C PRO A 233 13.80 1.61 14.22
N ASP A 234 14.90 0.87 14.38
CA ASP A 234 16.19 1.26 13.84
C ASP A 234 16.23 1.02 12.32
N THR A 235 15.93 2.06 11.56
CA THR A 235 15.92 1.99 10.10
C THR A 235 17.32 1.95 9.47
N THR A 236 18.43 1.98 10.24
CA THR A 236 19.76 1.69 9.68
C THR A 236 19.91 0.21 9.33
N ARG A 237 19.11 -0.65 9.95
CA ARG A 237 19.08 -2.09 9.70
C ARG A 237 18.18 -2.49 8.54
N ALA A 238 17.58 -1.50 7.86
CA ALA A 238 16.75 -1.75 6.69
C ALA A 238 17.59 -2.28 5.53
N ILE A 239 17.10 -3.31 4.86
CA ILE A 239 17.67 -3.80 3.60
C ILE A 239 16.73 -3.36 2.49
N VAL A 240 17.27 -2.65 1.49
CA VAL A 240 16.53 -2.23 0.30
C VAL A 240 16.98 -3.11 -0.87
N SER A 241 16.04 -3.81 -1.49
CA SER A 241 16.31 -4.68 -2.63
C SER A 241 15.19 -4.59 -3.66
N ARG A 242 15.51 -4.81 -4.94
CA ARG A 242 14.48 -4.84 -5.98
C ARG A 242 13.77 -6.19 -5.99
N MET A 243 12.46 -6.16 -6.14
CA MET A 243 11.68 -7.37 -6.35
C MET A 243 12.04 -8.00 -7.69
N GLU A 244 12.29 -9.31 -7.69
CA GLU A 244 12.85 -10.01 -8.85
C GLU A 244 11.81 -10.40 -9.90
N ALA A 245 10.56 -10.63 -9.48
CA ALA A 245 9.55 -11.24 -10.33
C ALA A 245 8.12 -10.80 -9.99
N GLY A 246 7.21 -11.14 -10.91
CA GLY A 246 5.77 -10.87 -10.80
C GLY A 246 5.41 -9.41 -11.14
N PRO A 247 4.16 -9.00 -10.85
CA PRO A 247 3.66 -7.67 -11.18
C PRO A 247 4.45 -6.51 -10.58
N LEU A 248 5.25 -6.77 -9.53
CA LEU A 248 6.03 -5.77 -8.82
C LEU A 248 7.53 -5.79 -9.19
N ALA A 249 7.92 -6.56 -10.21
CA ALA A 249 9.32 -6.70 -10.60
C ALA A 249 10.00 -5.33 -10.84
N GLY A 250 11.20 -5.16 -10.30
CA GLY A 250 11.97 -3.92 -10.38
C GLY A 250 11.66 -2.89 -9.30
N LEU A 251 10.53 -2.99 -8.58
CA LEU A 251 10.21 -2.06 -7.49
C LEU A 251 11.10 -2.32 -6.25
N PRO A 252 11.52 -1.27 -5.53
CA PRO A 252 12.33 -1.42 -4.33
C PRO A 252 11.46 -1.84 -3.14
N GLY A 253 11.64 -3.08 -2.67
CA GLY A 253 11.13 -3.53 -1.38
C GLY A 253 12.04 -3.09 -0.23
N VAL A 254 11.48 -3.03 0.98
CA VAL A 254 12.20 -2.75 2.22
C VAL A 254 11.98 -3.93 3.17
N GLU A 255 13.07 -4.43 3.74
CA GLU A 255 13.04 -5.45 4.77
C GLU A 255 13.55 -4.88 6.10
N LEU A 256 12.81 -5.11 7.18
CA LEU A 256 13.15 -4.64 8.53
C LEU A 256 12.87 -5.71 9.58
N PRO A 257 13.72 -5.89 10.60
CA PRO A 257 13.40 -6.74 11.74
C PRO A 257 12.23 -6.16 12.54
N ALA A 258 11.20 -6.96 12.78
CA ALA A 258 10.04 -6.63 13.60
C ALA A 258 9.71 -7.80 14.55
N HIS A 259 8.90 -7.53 15.56
CA HIS A 259 8.29 -8.56 16.37
C HIS A 259 7.00 -9.04 15.73
N GLU A 260 6.81 -10.35 15.67
CA GLU A 260 5.60 -11.00 15.20
C GLU A 260 4.89 -11.65 16.39
N LYS A 261 3.63 -11.27 16.61
CA LYS A 261 2.80 -11.85 17.65
C LYS A 261 2.00 -13.02 17.07
N THR A 262 2.27 -14.22 17.54
CA THR A 262 1.51 -15.44 17.18
C THR A 262 0.67 -15.93 18.36
N LEU A 263 -0.19 -16.92 18.11
CA LEU A 263 -0.98 -17.57 19.17
C LEU A 263 -0.12 -18.23 20.26
N LYS A 264 1.10 -18.66 19.93
CA LYS A 264 1.96 -19.42 20.85
C LYS A 264 3.03 -18.57 21.50
N ALA A 265 3.60 -17.64 20.76
CA ALA A 265 4.75 -16.85 21.19
C ALA A 265 4.89 -15.55 20.39
N THR A 266 5.71 -14.65 20.91
CA THR A 266 6.26 -13.53 20.15
C THR A 266 7.66 -13.91 19.68
N GLN A 267 7.97 -13.64 18.41
CA GLN A 267 9.29 -13.90 17.82
C GLN A 267 9.75 -12.73 16.97
N VAL A 268 11.05 -12.58 16.78
CA VAL A 268 11.60 -11.61 15.82
C VAL A 268 11.55 -12.23 14.42
N ARG A 269 11.00 -11.50 13.47
CA ARG A 269 10.91 -11.89 12.06
C ARG A 269 11.17 -10.68 11.16
N THR A 270 11.67 -10.92 9.96
CA THR A 270 11.78 -9.89 8.94
C THR A 270 10.40 -9.51 8.42
N LEU A 271 10.00 -8.26 8.65
CA LEU A 271 8.85 -7.61 8.02
C LEU A 271 9.27 -7.12 6.63
N LYS A 272 8.51 -7.54 5.62
CA LYS A 272 8.70 -7.14 4.23
C LYS A 272 7.67 -6.08 3.85
N LEU A 273 8.16 -5.01 3.27
CA LEU A 273 7.40 -3.82 2.92
C LEU A 273 7.60 -3.52 1.44
N ILE A 274 6.53 -3.09 0.77
CA ILE A 274 6.55 -2.63 -0.62
C ILE A 274 6.05 -1.18 -0.69
N PRO A 275 6.32 -0.43 -1.77
CA PRO A 275 5.71 0.89 -1.96
C PRO A 275 4.19 0.80 -1.85
N TYR A 276 3.57 1.70 -1.11
CA TYR A 276 2.14 1.69 -0.83
C TYR A 276 1.32 1.65 -2.12
N PHE A 277 1.69 2.42 -3.14
CA PHE A 277 0.97 2.41 -4.42
C PHE A 277 0.89 1.02 -5.08
N ALA A 278 1.84 0.13 -4.79
CA ALA A 278 1.97 -1.17 -5.42
C ALA A 278 1.13 -2.27 -4.75
N TRP A 279 0.50 -2.01 -3.61
CA TRP A 279 -0.38 -2.98 -2.95
C TRP A 279 -1.56 -3.41 -3.83
N SER A 280 -2.16 -4.56 -3.56
CA SER A 280 -3.32 -5.10 -4.27
C SER A 280 -3.11 -5.38 -5.77
N ASN A 281 -1.87 -5.67 -6.18
CA ASN A 281 -1.53 -6.08 -7.57
C ASN A 281 -1.26 -7.59 -7.71
N ARG A 282 -1.38 -8.35 -6.62
CA ARG A 282 -1.03 -9.78 -6.59
C ARG A 282 -2.14 -10.66 -6.04
N ASP A 283 -2.55 -10.41 -4.79
CA ASP A 283 -3.51 -11.24 -4.08
C ASP A 283 -4.40 -10.40 -3.17
N ARG A 284 -5.53 -10.97 -2.76
CA ARG A 284 -6.36 -10.39 -1.70
C ARG A 284 -5.75 -10.78 -0.36
N GLY A 285 -5.50 -9.78 0.47
CA GLY A 285 -4.99 -10.02 1.82
C GLY A 285 -4.82 -8.73 2.59
N SER A 286 -4.46 -8.90 3.85
CA SER A 286 -4.21 -7.79 4.74
C SER A 286 -3.12 -6.85 4.23
N MET A 287 -3.25 -5.58 4.57
CA MET A 287 -2.26 -4.55 4.30
C MET A 287 -2.25 -3.54 5.46
N ALA A 288 -1.08 -3.01 5.81
CA ALA A 288 -0.97 -1.92 6.77
C ALA A 288 0.22 -1.01 6.44
N THR A 289 0.01 0.32 6.53
CA THR A 289 1.07 1.33 6.45
C THR A 289 1.58 1.76 7.83
N TRP A 290 0.67 1.84 8.81
CA TRP A 290 0.97 2.23 10.20
C TRP A 290 1.15 1.01 11.10
N ILE A 291 2.40 0.64 11.33
CA ILE A 291 2.79 -0.53 12.11
C ILE A 291 2.86 -0.15 13.59
N PRO A 292 2.23 -0.93 14.52
CA PRO A 292 2.32 -0.68 15.94
C PRO A 292 3.77 -0.62 16.47
N THR A 293 3.98 0.21 17.49
CA THR A 293 5.23 0.28 18.26
C THR A 293 5.08 -0.31 19.66
N ASP A 294 4.00 -1.07 19.91
CA ASP A 294 3.67 -1.71 21.18
C ASP A 294 2.98 -3.07 20.92
N ALA A 295 3.37 -4.10 21.67
CA ALA A 295 2.84 -5.46 21.56
C ALA A 295 1.34 -5.58 21.85
N ASN A 296 0.76 -4.66 22.63
CA ASN A 296 -0.66 -4.63 22.98
C ASN A 296 -1.54 -4.19 21.81
N LEU A 297 -0.98 -3.40 20.89
CA LEU A 297 -1.66 -2.92 19.69
C LEU A 297 -1.52 -3.89 18.51
N ALA A 298 -0.56 -4.82 18.57
CA ALA A 298 -0.46 -5.93 17.63
C ALA A 298 -1.64 -6.88 17.80
N ARG A 299 -2.37 -7.12 16.71
CA ARG A 299 -3.53 -8.00 16.69
C ARG A 299 -3.10 -9.39 16.28
N ILE A 300 -3.39 -10.38 17.12
CA ILE A 300 -3.13 -11.77 16.77
C ILE A 300 -4.00 -12.13 15.57
N ASP A 301 -3.37 -12.62 14.52
CA ASP A 301 -4.05 -13.20 13.37
C ASP A 301 -4.75 -14.50 13.78
N PHE A 302 -6.08 -14.51 13.76
CA PHE A 302 -6.85 -15.75 13.91
C PHE A 302 -6.91 -16.56 12.59
N GLY A 303 -6.43 -16.01 11.47
CA GLY A 303 -6.70 -16.45 10.10
C GLY A 303 -5.48 -16.58 9.16
N ALA A 304 -4.30 -16.97 9.66
CA ALA A 304 -3.22 -17.44 8.79
C ALA A 304 -3.77 -18.48 7.80
N ARG A 305 -3.30 -18.56 6.54
CA ARG A 305 -3.77 -19.56 5.55
C ARG A 305 -3.75 -21.00 6.07
N GLU A 306 -2.91 -21.29 7.06
CA GLU A 306 -2.85 -22.57 7.77
C GLU A 306 -4.08 -22.85 8.66
N ASN A 307 -4.88 -21.84 8.98
CA ASN A 307 -6.14 -21.88 9.72
C ASN A 307 -7.38 -21.99 8.82
N LEU A 308 -7.22 -22.10 7.50
CA LEU A 308 -8.34 -22.36 6.60
C LEU A 308 -8.52 -23.87 6.38
N LYS A 309 -9.76 -24.35 6.47
CA LYS A 309 -10.15 -25.75 6.23
C LYS A 309 -10.27 -26.07 4.73
N PHE A 310 -10.66 -25.07 3.93
CA PHE A 310 -11.07 -25.23 2.53
C PHE A 310 -10.48 -24.14 1.64
N ALA A 311 -10.36 -24.40 0.33
CA ALA A 311 -9.76 -23.48 -0.63
C ALA A 311 -10.67 -22.28 -0.91
N GLY A 312 -11.98 -22.48 -0.96
CA GLY A 312 -12.97 -21.44 -1.19
C GLY A 312 -14.30 -21.71 -0.51
N VAL A 313 -15.10 -20.66 -0.37
CA VAL A 313 -16.47 -20.76 0.15
C VAL A 313 -17.33 -19.67 -0.48
N SER A 314 -18.58 -20.00 -0.79
CA SER A 314 -19.60 -19.05 -1.22
C SER A 314 -20.95 -19.42 -0.60
N ALA A 315 -21.91 -18.50 -0.62
CA ALA A 315 -23.23 -18.71 -0.03
C ALA A 315 -24.32 -17.96 -0.79
N SER A 316 -25.58 -18.37 -0.61
CA SER A 316 -26.75 -17.69 -1.15
C SER A 316 -26.90 -16.24 -0.70
N HIS A 317 -26.48 -15.96 0.53
CA HIS A 317 -26.54 -14.65 1.16
C HIS A 317 -25.58 -14.62 2.34
N THR A 318 -25.03 -13.45 2.67
CA THR A 318 -24.25 -13.23 3.88
C THR A 318 -24.73 -11.93 4.52
N TYR A 319 -25.09 -11.98 5.79
CA TYR A 319 -25.40 -10.78 6.55
C TYR A 319 -24.24 -9.78 6.53
N GLU A 320 -24.51 -8.49 6.42
CA GLU A 320 -23.50 -7.44 6.27
C GLU A 320 -22.51 -7.36 7.45
N GLY A 321 -22.92 -7.78 8.65
CA GLY A 321 -22.08 -7.84 9.84
C GLY A 321 -21.26 -9.14 9.97
N ASP A 322 -21.45 -10.08 9.06
CA ASP A 322 -20.80 -11.39 9.06
C ASP A 322 -19.87 -11.54 7.84
N THR A 323 -19.17 -12.68 7.78
CA THR A 323 -18.37 -13.04 6.61
C THR A 323 -18.54 -14.51 6.28
N VAL A 324 -18.72 -14.83 5.00
CA VAL A 324 -18.80 -16.22 4.53
C VAL A 324 -17.52 -16.99 4.83
N ASP A 325 -16.39 -16.29 4.95
CA ASP A 325 -15.10 -16.87 5.28
C ASP A 325 -15.03 -17.51 6.66
N ALA A 326 -15.92 -17.12 7.58
CA ALA A 326 -16.02 -17.74 8.89
C ALA A 326 -16.19 -19.27 8.81
N ILE A 327 -16.90 -19.77 7.78
CA ILE A 327 -17.16 -21.20 7.58
C ILE A 327 -15.88 -21.99 7.32
N ARG A 328 -14.91 -21.38 6.62
CA ARG A 328 -13.64 -22.04 6.30
C ARG A 328 -12.58 -21.84 7.38
N MET A 329 -12.87 -21.21 8.52
CA MET A 329 -11.90 -21.05 9.61
C MET A 329 -11.80 -22.30 10.50
N LYS A 330 -10.60 -22.59 11.02
CA LYS A 330 -10.30 -23.68 11.97
C LYS A 330 -10.68 -23.31 13.41
N HIS A 331 -11.95 -23.01 13.64
CA HIS A 331 -12.52 -22.83 14.97
C HIS A 331 -13.55 -23.90 15.29
N THR A 332 -13.63 -24.24 16.58
CA THR A 332 -14.70 -25.05 17.17
C THR A 332 -15.44 -24.13 18.14
N PRO A 333 -16.72 -23.79 17.89
CA PRO A 333 -17.48 -22.95 18.81
C PRO A 333 -17.61 -23.62 20.18
N SER A 334 -17.57 -22.82 21.24
CA SER A 334 -17.82 -23.29 22.61
C SER A 334 -19.30 -23.63 22.87
N SER A 335 -20.21 -23.02 22.11
CA SER A 335 -21.66 -23.28 22.13
C SER A 335 -22.33 -22.78 20.84
N SER A 336 -23.61 -23.10 20.63
CA SER A 336 -24.40 -22.59 19.50
C SER A 336 -24.55 -21.05 19.52
N PHE A 337 -24.35 -20.40 20.66
CA PHE A 337 -24.42 -18.94 20.81
C PHE A 337 -23.03 -18.27 20.96
N ASP A 338 -21.96 -18.95 20.58
CA ASP A 338 -20.60 -18.40 20.71
C ASP A 338 -20.40 -17.17 19.81
N THR A 339 -20.37 -15.99 20.44
CA THR A 339 -20.12 -14.71 19.77
C THR A 339 -18.65 -14.29 19.83
N SER A 340 -17.77 -15.11 20.41
CA SER A 340 -16.34 -14.82 20.54
C SER A 340 -15.54 -15.13 19.27
N ILE A 341 -16.13 -15.89 18.34
CA ILE A 341 -15.56 -16.22 17.04
C ILE A 341 -16.38 -15.61 15.91
N ARG A 342 -15.75 -15.44 14.74
CA ARG A 342 -16.45 -15.03 13.52
C ARG A 342 -17.46 -16.11 13.11
N ARG A 343 -18.59 -15.67 12.53
CA ARG A 343 -19.69 -16.55 12.08
C ARG A 343 -20.20 -16.12 10.71
N TRP A 344 -21.01 -16.98 10.11
CA TRP A 344 -21.81 -16.67 8.94
C TRP A 344 -23.29 -16.86 9.28
N THR A 345 -24.12 -15.89 8.91
CA THR A 345 -25.58 -16.01 9.03
C THR A 345 -26.28 -15.53 7.75
N GLY A 346 -27.46 -16.11 7.50
CA GLY A 346 -28.35 -15.73 6.40
C GLY A 346 -29.28 -14.54 6.73
N TRP A 347 -29.06 -13.82 7.84
CA TRP A 347 -29.94 -12.73 8.25
C TRP A 347 -29.94 -11.56 7.24
N PRO A 348 -31.08 -10.89 6.98
CA PRO A 348 -32.43 -11.10 7.52
C PRO A 348 -33.32 -11.99 6.63
N GLN A 349 -32.78 -12.92 5.82
CA GLN A 349 -33.55 -13.74 4.87
C GLN A 349 -34.37 -14.87 5.55
N ARG A 350 -35.26 -14.49 6.47
CA ARG A 350 -36.07 -15.42 7.28
C ARG A 350 -36.94 -16.33 6.41
N GLY A 351 -36.97 -17.62 6.74
CA GLY A 351 -37.84 -18.62 6.09
C GLY A 351 -37.45 -19.01 4.66
N ARG A 352 -36.36 -18.45 4.11
CA ARG A 352 -35.85 -18.82 2.78
C ARG A 352 -34.81 -19.93 2.88
N PRO A 353 -34.80 -20.90 1.94
CA PRO A 353 -33.69 -21.84 1.83
C PRO A 353 -32.38 -21.08 1.61
N GLN A 354 -31.33 -21.48 2.35
CA GLN A 354 -29.98 -20.97 2.17
C GLN A 354 -29.07 -22.10 1.71
N TRP A 355 -28.04 -21.76 0.95
CA TRP A 355 -26.99 -22.69 0.55
C TRP A 355 -25.62 -22.11 0.87
N VAL A 356 -24.70 -23.02 1.17
CA VAL A 356 -23.26 -22.74 1.30
C VAL A 356 -22.57 -23.75 0.40
N GLU A 357 -21.68 -23.25 -0.45
CA GLU A 357 -20.83 -24.06 -1.30
C GLU A 357 -19.39 -23.97 -0.79
N ILE A 358 -18.73 -25.12 -0.71
CA ILE A 358 -17.36 -25.25 -0.21
C ILE A 358 -16.50 -25.80 -1.35
N ASP A 359 -15.47 -25.04 -1.72
CA ASP A 359 -14.44 -25.50 -2.64
C ASP A 359 -13.29 -26.13 -1.84
N LEU A 360 -13.09 -27.43 -2.05
CA LEU A 360 -12.02 -28.20 -1.42
C LEU A 360 -10.64 -27.97 -2.09
N GLY A 361 -10.61 -27.32 -3.26
CA GLY A 361 -9.42 -27.01 -4.06
C GLY A 361 -8.83 -28.20 -4.83
N LYS A 362 -9.12 -29.43 -4.39
CA LYS A 362 -8.75 -30.67 -5.09
C LYS A 362 -9.75 -31.78 -4.78
N ALA A 363 -9.79 -32.79 -5.64
CA ALA A 363 -10.57 -34.01 -5.37
C ALA A 363 -10.07 -34.68 -4.08
N MET A 364 -11.00 -34.95 -3.14
CA MET A 364 -10.69 -35.49 -1.83
C MET A 364 -11.71 -36.54 -1.40
N ARG A 365 -11.24 -37.59 -0.73
CA ARG A 365 -12.13 -38.56 -0.08
C ARG A 365 -12.58 -38.03 1.28
N ILE A 366 -13.87 -37.74 1.41
CA ILE A 366 -14.48 -37.31 2.68
C ILE A 366 -14.99 -38.55 3.41
N LYS A 367 -14.61 -38.70 4.69
CA LYS A 367 -15.10 -39.80 5.55
C LYS A 367 -16.25 -39.39 6.46
N SER A 368 -16.32 -38.11 6.83
CA SER A 368 -17.38 -37.56 7.68
C SER A 368 -17.50 -36.05 7.44
N VAL A 369 -18.70 -35.52 7.66
CA VAL A 369 -18.99 -34.08 7.65
C VAL A 369 -19.78 -33.76 8.92
N GLY A 370 -19.33 -32.74 9.64
CA GLY A 370 -20.04 -32.18 10.79
C GLY A 370 -20.35 -30.71 10.53
N VAL A 371 -21.58 -30.30 10.84
CA VAL A 371 -22.04 -28.92 10.70
C VAL A 371 -22.44 -28.41 12.08
N TYR A 372 -21.90 -27.25 12.45
CA TYR A 372 -22.30 -26.53 13.65
C TYR A 372 -23.18 -25.36 13.22
N PHE A 373 -24.36 -25.25 13.83
CA PHE A 373 -25.29 -24.16 13.57
C PHE A 373 -25.22 -23.12 14.69
N TYR A 374 -25.13 -21.86 14.28
CA TYR A 374 -25.29 -20.72 15.17
C TYR A 374 -26.77 -20.49 15.46
N ASP A 375 -27.11 -20.25 16.72
CA ASP A 375 -28.45 -19.94 17.19
C ASP A 375 -28.35 -18.79 18.20
N ASP A 376 -28.91 -17.63 17.85
CA ASP A 376 -29.00 -16.46 18.73
C ASP A 376 -30.23 -16.46 19.64
N HIS A 377 -31.03 -17.53 19.57
CA HIS A 377 -32.31 -17.68 20.24
C HIS A 377 -33.32 -16.57 19.89
N GLY A 378 -33.11 -15.91 18.75
CA GLY A 378 -33.85 -14.74 18.30
C GLY A 378 -33.99 -14.69 16.78
N GLY A 379 -33.23 -13.81 16.14
CA GLY A 379 -33.32 -13.55 14.70
C GLY A 379 -32.73 -14.66 13.83
N VAL A 380 -31.68 -15.32 14.32
CA VAL A 380 -30.97 -16.40 13.64
C VAL A 380 -31.12 -17.68 14.43
N GLN A 381 -31.82 -18.65 13.85
CA GLN A 381 -32.11 -19.93 14.47
C GLN A 381 -31.56 -21.09 13.64
N VAL A 382 -31.39 -22.23 14.27
CA VAL A 382 -31.08 -23.50 13.61
C VAL A 382 -32.09 -23.80 12.49
N PRO A 383 -31.65 -24.31 11.32
CA PRO A 383 -32.56 -24.66 10.24
C PRO A 383 -33.45 -25.84 10.64
N LYS A 384 -34.63 -25.96 10.01
CA LYS A 384 -35.51 -27.13 10.23
C LYS A 384 -34.90 -28.43 9.71
N SER A 385 -34.09 -28.34 8.67
CA SER A 385 -33.41 -29.47 8.04
C SER A 385 -32.25 -28.95 7.21
N TRP A 386 -31.27 -29.82 6.94
CA TRP A 386 -30.18 -29.54 6.02
C TRP A 386 -29.87 -30.80 5.18
N ARG A 387 -29.21 -30.61 4.05
CA ARG A 387 -28.77 -31.70 3.17
C ARG A 387 -27.39 -31.40 2.62
N LEU A 388 -26.61 -32.45 2.39
CA LEU A 388 -25.33 -32.36 1.71
C LEU A 388 -25.49 -32.79 0.24
N SER A 389 -24.80 -32.09 -0.67
CA SER A 389 -24.80 -32.41 -2.09
C SER A 389 -23.40 -32.23 -2.66
N THR A 390 -23.08 -32.95 -3.73
CA THR A 390 -21.82 -32.85 -4.47
C THR A 390 -22.11 -32.53 -5.93
N PRO A 391 -21.20 -31.82 -6.64
CA PRO A 391 -21.37 -31.55 -8.05
C PRO A 391 -21.31 -32.84 -8.88
N ASP A 392 -22.21 -32.96 -9.85
CA ASP A 392 -22.29 -34.00 -10.87
C ASP A 392 -22.57 -33.32 -12.23
N ASN A 393 -21.50 -33.04 -12.97
CA ASN A 393 -21.52 -32.16 -14.16
C ASN A 393 -22.12 -30.77 -13.84
N GLU A 394 -23.20 -30.37 -14.53
CA GLU A 394 -23.88 -29.08 -14.31
C GLU A 394 -24.93 -29.12 -13.17
N TYR A 395 -25.09 -30.25 -12.47
CA TYR A 395 -26.13 -30.44 -11.46
C TYR A 395 -25.55 -30.77 -10.08
N TRP A 396 -26.31 -30.48 -9.02
CA TRP A 396 -25.99 -30.88 -7.66
C TRP A 396 -26.76 -32.13 -7.28
N LYS A 397 -26.05 -33.22 -6.97
CA LYS A 397 -26.66 -34.48 -6.53
C LYS A 397 -26.55 -34.62 -5.01
N PRO A 398 -27.63 -35.02 -4.31
CA PRO A 398 -27.54 -35.38 -2.89
C PRO A 398 -26.50 -36.46 -2.65
N VAL A 399 -25.77 -36.35 -1.54
CA VAL A 399 -24.83 -37.39 -1.11
C VAL A 399 -25.62 -38.57 -0.56
N ASP A 400 -25.34 -39.77 -1.08
CA ASP A 400 -25.86 -41.02 -0.54
C ASP A 400 -25.22 -41.27 0.83
N ILE A 401 -25.98 -40.99 1.90
CA ILE A 401 -25.57 -41.25 3.29
C ILE A 401 -25.77 -42.73 3.64
N TYR A 402 -24.86 -43.31 4.41
CA TYR A 402 -25.02 -44.69 4.88
C TYR A 402 -26.21 -44.77 5.83
N ASN A 403 -26.92 -45.90 5.92
CA ASN A 403 -28.17 -46.02 6.70
C ASN A 403 -28.04 -45.68 8.20
N THR A 404 -26.82 -45.60 8.73
CA THR A 404 -26.51 -45.21 10.12
C THR A 404 -26.21 -43.72 10.30
N ASP A 405 -26.07 -42.96 9.21
CA ASP A 405 -25.74 -41.55 9.21
C ASP A 405 -27.01 -40.71 9.00
N SER A 406 -27.04 -39.49 9.54
CA SER A 406 -28.16 -38.57 9.30
C SER A 406 -27.67 -37.12 9.17
N CYS A 407 -28.29 -36.37 8.26
CA CYS A 407 -28.23 -34.90 8.28
C CYS A 407 -29.32 -34.39 9.25
N SER A 408 -29.14 -34.66 10.54
CA SER A 408 -30.05 -34.19 11.59
C SER A 408 -29.56 -32.88 12.18
N VAL A 409 -30.49 -32.14 12.78
CA VAL A 409 -30.18 -31.02 13.67
C VAL A 409 -30.33 -31.60 15.07
N LEU A 410 -29.21 -31.68 15.80
CA LEU A 410 -29.12 -32.28 17.13
C LEU A 410 -29.77 -31.41 18.19
#